data_AF-A0A0A8LBY7-F1
#
_entry.id   AF-A0A0A8LBY7-F1
#
_cell.length_a   1.000
_cell.length_b   1.000
_cell.length_c   1.000
_cell.angle_alpha   90.00
_cell.angle_beta   90.00
_cell.angle_gamma   90.00
#
_symmetry.space_group_name_H-M   'P 1'
#
loop_
_entity.id
_entity.type
_entity.pdbx_description
1 polymer ?
#
loop_
_entity_poly.entity_id
_entity_poly.type
_entity_poly.pdbx_seq_one_letter_code
_entity_poly.pdbx_strand_id
1 'polypeptide(L)'
;MVPPIQRNPLIESIAVLQSKSGKEDALDILKRVAHNVSYLMKEENFKVKQLVEFYPRDRSLLGMNVNKGMKIMLRLRDPADEYRFLPIESIMGTMLHELTHNLHGPHDQIFYQKLDHLSGRQWTIAQLGLYNSFIGSGNKLGRKHGGSVIVDRTFRRGKGRKLGGTRIANVGTPKRSAREMAAVAAEKRAADNKICRVASETAQFAPLQEDLVIEILEDDYNIRNDKSSSTRHSTSEKVEIIDLT
;
A
#
# COMPACT_ATOMS: atom_id res chain seq x y z
N MET A 1 -4.32 19.93 -15.13
CA MET A 1 -4.93 18.68 -15.61
C MET A 1 -4.51 17.59 -14.63
N VAL A 2 -5.46 16.93 -13.94
CA VAL A 2 -5.12 15.81 -13.05
C VAL A 2 -4.79 14.62 -13.94
N PRO A 3 -3.63 13.97 -13.79
CA PRO A 3 -3.28 12.81 -14.61
C PRO A 3 -4.30 11.69 -14.40
N PRO A 4 -4.68 10.96 -15.47
CA PRO A 4 -5.66 9.89 -15.37
C PRO A 4 -5.14 8.80 -14.42
N ILE A 5 -6.01 8.32 -13.53
CA ILE A 5 -5.68 7.26 -12.59
C ILE A 5 -5.51 5.96 -13.39
N GLN A 6 -4.30 5.42 -13.40
CA GLN A 6 -4.02 4.14 -14.05
C GLN A 6 -4.11 2.97 -13.09
N ARG A 7 -4.50 1.81 -13.62
CA ARG A 7 -4.56 0.55 -12.88
C ARG A 7 -3.15 0.11 -12.47
N ASN A 8 -3.01 -0.33 -11.22
CA ASN A 8 -1.78 -0.96 -10.74
C ASN A 8 -1.85 -2.48 -11.01
N PRO A 9 -0.97 -3.05 -11.87
CA PRO A 9 -1.00 -4.48 -12.19
C PRO A 9 -0.51 -5.37 -11.03
N LEU A 10 0.05 -4.79 -9.98
CA LEU A 10 0.54 -5.52 -8.79
C LEU A 10 -0.53 -5.67 -7.71
N ILE A 11 -1.73 -5.12 -7.95
CA ILE A 11 -2.92 -5.24 -7.11
C ILE A 11 -4.00 -5.93 -7.96
N GLU A 12 -4.43 -7.12 -7.53
CA GLU A 12 -5.36 -7.96 -8.31
C GLU A 12 -6.81 -7.48 -8.20
N SER A 13 -7.26 -7.11 -7.00
CA SER A 13 -8.63 -6.64 -6.77
C SER A 13 -8.69 -5.50 -5.77
N ILE A 14 -9.65 -4.61 -5.95
CA ILE A 14 -9.93 -3.49 -5.06
C ILE A 14 -11.39 -3.59 -4.60
N ALA A 15 -11.63 -3.42 -3.29
CA ALA A 15 -12.99 -3.45 -2.76
C ALA A 15 -13.28 -2.36 -1.73
N VAL A 16 -14.53 -1.89 -1.69
CA VAL A 16 -15.01 -0.85 -0.75
C VAL A 16 -16.31 -1.26 -0.07
N LEU A 17 -16.58 -0.68 1.11
CA LEU A 17 -17.76 -0.99 1.91
C LEU A 17 -19.03 -0.42 1.24
N GLN A 18 -19.97 -1.28 0.89
CA GLN A 18 -21.21 -0.91 0.20
C GLN A 18 -22.26 -0.28 1.09
N SER A 19 -22.25 -0.65 2.37
CA SER A 19 -23.21 -0.15 3.35
C SER A 19 -22.96 1.33 3.73
N LYS A 20 -21.83 1.92 3.32
CA LYS A 20 -21.42 3.28 3.67
C LYS A 20 -21.72 4.27 2.55
N SER A 21 -22.12 5.48 2.92
CA SER A 21 -22.37 6.59 1.98
C SER A 21 -21.09 7.06 1.30
N GLY A 22 -21.19 7.57 0.06
CA GLY A 22 -20.03 8.07 -0.69
C GLY A 22 -19.05 6.96 -1.07
N LYS A 23 -19.56 5.77 -1.42
CA LYS A 23 -18.75 4.61 -1.80
C LYS A 23 -17.96 4.84 -3.09
N GLU A 24 -18.47 5.68 -3.99
CA GLU A 24 -17.81 6.08 -5.23
C GLU A 24 -16.53 6.88 -4.92
N ASP A 25 -16.61 7.83 -3.98
CA ASP A 25 -15.46 8.61 -3.53
C ASP A 25 -14.43 7.71 -2.80
N ALA A 26 -14.91 6.76 -1.98
CA ALA A 26 -14.05 5.79 -1.32
C ALA A 26 -13.27 4.93 -2.33
N LEU A 27 -13.95 4.48 -3.40
CA LEU A 27 -13.34 3.72 -4.47
C LEU A 27 -12.30 4.54 -5.23
N ASP A 28 -12.60 5.80 -5.53
CA ASP A 28 -11.66 6.72 -6.18
C ASP A 28 -10.42 6.99 -5.32
N ILE A 29 -10.58 7.15 -4.01
CA ILE A 29 -9.46 7.27 -3.07
C ILE A 29 -8.60 6.02 -3.12
N LEU A 30 -9.21 4.83 -3.05
CA LEU A 30 -8.47 3.57 -3.04
C LEU A 30 -7.75 3.31 -4.37
N LYS A 31 -8.38 3.64 -5.51
CA LYS A 31 -7.76 3.62 -6.85
C LYS A 31 -6.59 4.60 -6.93
N ARG A 32 -6.70 5.81 -6.37
CA ARG A 32 -5.59 6.78 -6.28
C ARG A 32 -4.43 6.25 -5.45
N VAL A 33 -4.70 5.67 -4.28
CA VAL A 33 -3.67 5.05 -3.43
C VAL A 33 -2.94 3.96 -4.21
N ALA A 34 -3.69 3.03 -4.81
CA ALA A 34 -3.16 1.94 -5.63
C ALA A 34 -2.28 2.43 -6.78
N HIS A 35 -2.71 3.47 -7.48
CA HIS A 35 -1.96 4.12 -8.56
C HIS A 35 -0.65 4.74 -8.05
N ASN A 36 -0.69 5.48 -6.95
CA ASN A 36 0.46 6.20 -6.41
C ASN A 36 1.57 5.26 -5.94
N VAL A 37 1.23 4.11 -5.37
CA VAL A 37 2.23 3.12 -4.91
C VAL A 37 2.72 2.19 -6.03
N SER A 38 2.17 2.30 -7.25
CA SER A 38 2.44 1.34 -8.34
C SER A 38 3.91 1.20 -8.70
N TYR A 39 4.63 2.31 -8.82
CA TYR A 39 6.05 2.30 -9.16
C TYR A 39 6.91 1.78 -8.00
N LEU A 40 6.58 2.18 -6.76
CA LEU A 40 7.27 1.70 -5.57
C LEU A 40 7.13 0.18 -5.42
N MET A 41 5.91 -0.34 -5.58
CA MET A 41 5.66 -1.78 -5.52
C MET A 41 6.44 -2.54 -6.60
N LYS A 42 6.64 -1.95 -7.78
CA LYS A 42 7.45 -2.54 -8.86
C LYS A 42 8.92 -2.62 -8.49
N GLU A 43 9.50 -1.55 -7.95
CA GLU A 43 10.91 -1.54 -7.54
C GLU A 43 11.19 -2.53 -6.40
N GLU A 44 10.25 -2.61 -5.46
CA GLU A 44 10.37 -3.44 -4.25
C GLU A 44 9.83 -4.86 -4.44
N ASN A 45 9.33 -5.18 -5.64
CA ASN A 45 8.71 -6.46 -5.99
C ASN A 45 7.54 -6.87 -5.06
N PHE A 46 6.79 -5.88 -4.56
CA PHE A 46 5.59 -6.13 -3.77
C PHE A 46 4.42 -6.54 -4.65
N LYS A 47 3.63 -7.48 -4.14
CA LYS A 47 2.38 -7.94 -4.75
C LYS A 47 1.31 -7.98 -3.68
N VAL A 48 0.11 -7.53 -4.02
CA VAL A 48 -1.04 -7.55 -3.13
C VAL A 48 -2.22 -8.15 -3.88
N LYS A 49 -2.90 -9.17 -3.32
CA LYS A 49 -4.08 -9.72 -4.01
C LYS A 49 -5.30 -8.81 -3.83
N GLN A 50 -5.59 -8.44 -2.60
CA GLN A 50 -6.78 -7.64 -2.30
C GLN A 50 -6.42 -6.38 -1.53
N LEU A 51 -6.80 -5.22 -2.06
CA LEU A 51 -6.75 -3.95 -1.35
C LEU A 51 -8.19 -3.54 -1.03
N VAL A 52 -8.55 -3.51 0.26
CA VAL A 52 -9.94 -3.33 0.66
C VAL A 52 -10.11 -2.20 1.68
N GLU A 53 -11.25 -1.51 1.62
CA GLU A 53 -11.69 -0.65 2.70
C GLU A 53 -12.20 -1.49 3.87
N PHE A 54 -11.91 -1.04 5.09
CA PHE A 54 -12.59 -1.51 6.30
C PHE A 54 -12.88 -0.35 7.26
N TYR A 55 -13.82 -0.57 8.18
CA TYR A 55 -14.17 0.41 9.21
C TYR A 55 -14.38 -0.28 10.55
N PRO A 56 -13.29 -0.68 11.23
CA PRO A 56 -13.39 -1.43 12.48
C PRO A 56 -13.97 -0.56 13.61
N ARG A 57 -14.55 -1.21 14.62
CA ARG A 57 -15.03 -0.51 15.85
C ARG A 57 -13.89 0.11 16.65
N ASP A 58 -12.71 -0.51 16.60
CA ASP A 58 -11.51 0.04 17.22
C ASP A 58 -11.02 1.26 16.43
N ARG A 59 -11.03 2.42 17.09
CA ARG A 59 -10.66 3.70 16.50
C ARG A 59 -9.16 3.82 16.25
N SER A 60 -8.34 3.04 16.93
CA SER A 60 -6.87 3.08 16.79
C SER A 60 -6.37 2.33 15.55
N LEU A 61 -7.20 1.44 15.00
CA LEU A 61 -6.83 0.58 13.88
C LEU A 61 -7.07 1.31 12.55
N LEU A 62 -5.97 1.67 11.88
CA LEU A 62 -5.98 2.38 10.59
C LEU A 62 -5.72 1.46 9.39
N GLY A 63 -4.99 0.37 9.59
CA GLY A 63 -4.62 -0.57 8.55
C GLY A 63 -4.42 -1.98 9.10
N MET A 64 -4.45 -2.97 8.22
CA MET A 64 -4.10 -4.35 8.55
C MET A 64 -3.61 -5.11 7.32
N ASN A 65 -2.46 -5.76 7.45
CA ASN A 65 -1.95 -6.70 6.47
C ASN A 65 -2.19 -8.16 6.90
N VAL A 66 -2.96 -8.87 6.10
CA VAL A 66 -3.24 -10.30 6.27
C VAL A 66 -2.33 -11.10 5.36
N ASN A 67 -1.55 -12.00 5.97
CA ASN A 67 -0.70 -12.97 5.30
C ASN A 67 0.28 -12.36 4.27
N LYS A 68 0.99 -11.30 4.68
CA LYS A 68 2.10 -10.71 3.91
C LYS A 68 1.70 -10.28 2.49
N GLY A 69 0.56 -9.60 2.37
CA GLY A 69 0.06 -9.04 1.11
C GLY A 69 -1.05 -9.85 0.46
N MET A 70 -1.58 -10.90 1.09
CA MET A 70 -2.80 -11.53 0.55
C MET A 70 -3.99 -10.55 0.61
N LYS A 71 -4.16 -9.84 1.72
CA LYS A 71 -5.20 -8.81 1.85
C LYS A 71 -4.67 -7.67 2.69
N ILE A 72 -4.71 -6.46 2.14
CA ILE A 72 -4.42 -5.23 2.87
C ILE A 72 -5.74 -4.48 3.05
N MET A 73 -6.06 -4.17 4.30
CA MET A 73 -7.27 -3.44 4.68
C MET A 73 -6.86 -2.05 5.13
N LEU A 74 -7.50 -1.01 4.60
CA LEU A 74 -7.24 0.39 4.94
C LEU A 74 -8.50 1.08 5.41
N ARG A 75 -8.38 1.85 6.49
CA ARG A 75 -9.44 2.74 6.97
C ARG A 75 -9.39 4.00 6.12
N LEU A 76 -10.45 4.27 5.38
CA LEU A 76 -10.55 5.48 4.56
C LEU A 76 -11.31 6.61 5.27
N ARG A 77 -12.14 6.27 6.27
CA ARG A 77 -13.07 7.19 6.94
C ARG A 77 -12.61 7.52 8.35
N ASP A 78 -12.98 8.71 8.83
CA ASP A 78 -12.67 9.16 10.19
C ASP A 78 -13.34 8.23 11.22
N PRO A 79 -12.63 7.80 12.28
CA PRO A 79 -13.20 6.93 13.32
C PRO A 79 -14.31 7.58 14.16
N ALA A 80 -14.44 8.91 14.15
CA ALA A 80 -15.51 9.65 14.82
C ALA A 80 -16.67 9.99 13.88
N ASP A 81 -16.42 10.10 12.58
CA ASP A 81 -17.41 10.50 11.57
C ASP A 81 -17.22 9.71 10.26
N GLU A 82 -18.13 8.76 9.99
CA GLU A 82 -18.05 7.90 8.81
C GLU A 82 -18.31 8.62 7.47
N TYR A 83 -18.87 9.83 7.50
CA TYR A 83 -19.10 10.65 6.31
C TYR A 83 -17.84 11.41 5.87
N ARG A 84 -16.86 11.53 6.76
CA ARG A 84 -15.61 12.25 6.49
C ARG A 84 -14.50 11.28 6.14
N PHE A 85 -13.83 11.53 5.02
CA PHE A 85 -12.62 10.79 4.65
C PHE A 85 -11.37 11.33 5.34
N LEU A 86 -10.44 10.41 5.62
CA LEU A 86 -9.10 10.76 6.09
C LEU A 86 -8.31 11.42 4.95
N PRO A 87 -7.35 12.31 5.27
CA PRO A 87 -6.44 12.87 4.28
C PRO A 87 -5.69 11.77 3.53
N ILE A 88 -5.53 11.94 2.22
CA ILE A 88 -4.87 10.95 1.36
C ILE A 88 -3.44 10.66 1.82
N GLU A 89 -2.75 11.65 2.37
CA GLU A 89 -1.39 11.52 2.91
C GLU A 89 -1.35 10.57 4.11
N SER A 90 -2.37 10.60 4.96
CA SER A 90 -2.51 9.69 6.11
C SER A 90 -2.76 8.25 5.65
N ILE A 91 -3.65 8.09 4.66
CA ILE A 91 -3.96 6.79 4.06
C ILE A 91 -2.72 6.22 3.35
N MET A 92 -1.96 7.06 2.64
CA MET A 92 -0.69 6.67 2.01
C MET A 92 0.35 6.22 3.04
N GLY A 93 0.50 6.95 4.16
CA GLY A 93 1.39 6.53 5.25
C GLY A 93 1.02 5.16 5.81
N THR A 94 -0.28 4.91 5.99
CA THR A 94 -0.80 3.60 6.42
C THR A 94 -0.53 2.52 5.35
N MET A 95 -0.76 2.81 4.07
CA MET A 95 -0.47 1.87 2.99
C MET A 95 1.01 1.46 2.93
N LEU A 96 1.95 2.40 3.12
CA LEU A 96 3.37 2.09 3.16
C LEU A 96 3.76 1.24 4.39
N HIS A 97 3.13 1.51 5.53
CA HIS A 97 3.26 0.69 6.73
C HIS A 97 2.81 -0.74 6.45
N GLU A 98 1.61 -0.93 5.91
CA GLU A 98 1.10 -2.27 5.58
C GLU A 98 1.95 -2.96 4.51
N LEU A 99 2.46 -2.26 3.50
CA LEU A 99 3.39 -2.86 2.52
C LEU A 99 4.69 -3.35 3.18
N THR A 100 5.16 -2.67 4.23
CA THR A 100 6.35 -3.12 4.98
C THR A 100 6.09 -4.47 5.66
N HIS A 101 4.85 -4.72 6.10
CA HIS A 101 4.42 -6.01 6.64
C HIS A 101 4.46 -7.18 5.65
N ASN A 102 4.61 -6.94 4.34
CA ASN A 102 4.89 -8.02 3.39
C ASN A 102 6.24 -8.71 3.69
N LEU A 103 7.21 -7.97 4.23
CA LEU A 103 8.54 -8.48 4.55
C LEU A 103 8.75 -8.70 6.05
N HIS A 104 8.32 -7.73 6.87
CA HIS A 104 8.65 -7.67 8.29
C HIS A 104 7.38 -7.62 9.14
N GLY A 105 7.12 -8.67 9.93
CA GLY A 105 5.96 -8.71 10.82
C GLY A 105 6.11 -7.77 12.02
N PRO A 106 7.11 -7.98 12.89
CA PRO A 106 7.27 -7.18 14.11
C PRO A 106 7.74 -5.75 13.82
N HIS A 107 7.33 -4.80 14.67
CA HIS A 107 7.79 -3.41 14.63
C HIS A 107 9.18 -3.19 15.21
N ASP A 108 10.15 -3.93 14.69
CA ASP A 108 11.54 -3.83 15.10
C ASP A 108 12.27 -2.70 14.37
N GLN A 109 13.52 -2.45 14.74
CA GLN A 109 14.34 -1.44 14.08
C GLN A 109 14.44 -1.64 12.56
N ILE A 110 14.45 -2.89 12.09
CA ILE A 110 14.49 -3.23 10.66
C ILE A 110 13.20 -2.80 9.95
N PHE A 111 12.05 -2.99 10.59
CA PHE A 111 10.75 -2.55 10.07
C PHE A 111 10.75 -1.04 9.84
N TYR A 112 11.13 -0.24 10.84
CA TYR A 112 11.14 1.22 10.69
C TYR A 112 12.19 1.72 9.70
N GLN A 113 13.35 1.05 9.59
CA GLN A 113 14.33 1.37 8.55
C GLN A 113 13.74 1.15 7.16
N LYS A 114 13.01 0.05 6.96
CA LYS A 114 12.35 -0.22 5.68
C LYS A 114 11.22 0.78 5.42
N LEU A 115 10.40 1.08 6.42
CA LEU A 115 9.32 2.05 6.30
C LEU A 115 9.83 3.46 5.95
N ASP A 116 10.93 3.91 6.59
CA ASP A 116 11.58 5.18 6.30
C ASP A 116 12.11 5.22 4.85
N HIS A 117 12.78 4.16 4.42
CA HIS A 117 13.22 4.00 3.04
C HIS A 117 12.05 4.08 2.04
N LEU A 118 10.97 3.32 2.28
CA LEU A 118 9.78 3.35 1.42
C LEU A 118 9.13 4.72 1.39
N SER A 119 9.05 5.41 2.53
CA SER A 119 8.47 6.75 2.65
C SER A 119 9.27 7.79 1.85
N GLY A 120 10.59 7.83 2.02
CA GLY A 120 11.47 8.71 1.26
C GLY A 120 11.45 8.41 -0.24
N ARG A 121 11.40 7.12 -0.60
CA ARG A 121 11.31 6.71 -2.01
C ARG A 121 9.97 7.11 -2.62
N GLN A 122 8.86 6.89 -1.92
CA GLN A 122 7.52 7.28 -2.37
C GLN A 122 7.40 8.79 -2.57
N TRP A 123 7.98 9.60 -1.68
CA TRP A 123 8.01 11.05 -1.83
C TRP A 123 8.75 11.48 -3.11
N THR A 124 9.89 10.84 -3.40
CA THR A 124 10.65 11.09 -4.62
C THR A 124 9.86 10.70 -5.87
N ILE A 125 9.19 9.55 -5.85
CA ILE A 125 8.33 9.05 -6.94
C ILE A 125 7.19 10.05 -7.21
N ALA A 126 6.51 10.52 -6.16
CA ALA A 126 5.43 11.49 -6.27
C ALA A 126 5.91 12.82 -6.87
N GLN A 127 7.06 13.34 -6.42
CA GLN A 127 7.61 14.60 -6.91
C GLN A 127 8.03 14.53 -8.39
N LEU A 128 8.51 13.38 -8.82
CA LEU A 128 8.89 13.12 -10.21
C LEU A 128 7.70 12.69 -11.08
N GLY A 129 6.52 12.45 -10.50
CA GLY A 129 5.34 11.96 -11.20
C GLY A 129 5.56 10.58 -11.85
N LEU A 130 6.34 9.70 -11.20
CA LEU A 130 6.60 8.35 -11.69
C LEU A 130 5.45 7.41 -11.29
N TYR A 131 4.95 6.63 -12.23
CA TYR A 131 3.95 5.59 -12.00
C TYR A 131 4.20 4.42 -12.95
N ASN A 132 3.67 3.24 -12.62
CA ASN A 132 3.87 2.05 -13.46
C ASN A 132 2.94 2.10 -14.68
N SER A 133 3.31 2.92 -15.67
CA SER A 133 2.48 3.23 -16.83
C SER A 133 2.61 2.25 -17.99
N PHE A 134 3.66 1.43 -17.97
CA PHE A 134 3.97 0.55 -19.09
C PHE A 134 3.45 -0.86 -18.79
N ILE A 135 2.24 -1.15 -19.27
CA ILE A 135 1.57 -2.46 -19.16
C ILE A 135 2.15 -3.47 -20.17
N GLY A 136 2.98 -3.04 -21.12
CA GLY A 136 3.61 -3.92 -22.12
C GLY A 136 4.99 -4.46 -21.74
N SER A 137 5.47 -5.47 -22.46
CA SER A 137 6.90 -5.77 -22.53
C SER A 137 7.57 -4.71 -23.41
N GLY A 138 8.39 -3.84 -22.82
CA GLY A 138 9.04 -2.76 -23.56
C GLY A 138 10.07 -3.34 -24.51
N ASN A 139 9.99 -3.02 -25.80
CA ASN A 139 11.05 -3.37 -26.72
C ASN A 139 12.26 -2.47 -26.46
N LYS A 140 13.41 -3.09 -26.15
CA LYS A 140 14.67 -2.37 -25.98
C LYS A 140 15.08 -1.78 -27.33
N LEU A 141 14.79 -0.51 -27.55
CA LEU A 141 15.32 0.23 -28.70
C LEU A 141 16.79 0.56 -28.42
N GLY A 142 17.69 -0.01 -29.23
CA GLY A 142 19.14 0.24 -29.17
C GLY A 142 19.97 -0.96 -28.68
N ARG A 143 20.51 -1.71 -29.64
CA ARG A 143 21.71 -2.57 -29.53
C ARG A 143 22.21 -2.79 -30.96
N LYS A 144 23.45 -2.52 -31.42
CA LYS A 144 24.72 -1.96 -30.92
C LYS A 144 25.47 -1.50 -32.20
N HIS A 145 26.29 -0.45 -32.15
CA HIS A 145 27.58 -0.47 -32.84
C HIS A 145 28.67 -0.02 -31.89
N GLY A 146 29.77 -0.77 -31.90
CA GLY A 146 30.88 -0.64 -30.96
C GLY A 146 31.55 0.72 -31.03
N GLY A 147 31.65 1.35 -29.87
CA GLY A 147 32.57 2.43 -29.59
C GLY A 147 32.94 2.28 -28.12
N SER A 148 34.14 1.80 -27.85
CA SER A 148 34.69 1.78 -26.50
C SER A 148 34.92 3.22 -26.07
N VAL A 149 33.94 3.84 -25.42
CA VAL A 149 34.18 5.08 -24.69
C VAL A 149 34.89 4.68 -23.41
N ILE A 150 36.22 4.80 -23.43
CA ILE A 150 37.04 4.78 -22.23
C ILE A 150 36.65 6.04 -21.45
N VAL A 151 35.73 5.90 -20.50
CA VAL A 151 35.46 6.95 -19.51
C VAL A 151 36.53 6.79 -18.45
N ASP A 152 37.58 7.61 -18.54
CA ASP A 152 38.56 7.80 -17.48
C ASP A 152 37.82 8.22 -16.19
N ARG A 153 37.73 7.28 -15.24
CA ARG A 153 37.17 7.53 -13.91
C ARG A 153 38.32 7.86 -12.97
N THR A 154 38.89 9.05 -13.14
CA THR A 154 39.57 9.72 -12.03
C THR A 154 38.51 10.22 -11.04
N PHE A 155 37.96 9.28 -10.24
CA PHE A 155 37.29 9.63 -8.99
C PHE A 155 38.35 10.25 -8.07
N ARG A 156 38.51 11.57 -8.14
CA ARG A 156 39.13 12.32 -7.06
C ARG A 156 38.28 12.07 -5.83
N ARG A 157 38.84 11.28 -4.91
CA ARG A 157 38.35 11.00 -3.57
C ARG A 157 38.17 12.34 -2.84
N GLY A 158 36.99 12.93 -3.00
CA GLY A 158 36.59 14.15 -2.32
C GLY A 158 36.70 13.91 -0.82
N LYS A 159 37.60 14.65 -0.17
CA LYS A 159 37.72 14.72 1.28
C LYS A 159 36.31 15.00 1.83
N GLY A 160 35.77 14.07 2.60
CA GLY A 160 34.47 14.24 3.27
C GLY A 160 34.46 15.55 4.05
N ARG A 161 33.59 16.47 3.67
CA ARG A 161 33.28 17.67 4.46
C ARG A 161 32.25 17.27 5.50
N LYS A 162 32.62 17.40 6.76
CA LYS A 162 31.70 17.26 7.90
C LYS A 162 30.70 18.43 7.84
N LEU A 163 29.55 18.20 7.23
CA LEU A 163 28.41 19.11 7.26
C LEU A 163 27.66 18.84 8.58
N GLY A 164 27.63 19.84 9.47
CA GLY A 164 26.94 19.72 10.76
C GLY A 164 27.89 19.83 11.95
N GLY A 165 28.31 21.06 12.23
CA GLY A 165 29.14 21.40 13.38
C GLY A 165 28.92 22.84 13.83
N THR A 166 27.75 23.42 13.57
CA THR A 166 27.36 24.69 14.16
C THR A 166 26.77 24.40 15.52
N ARG A 167 27.58 24.65 16.56
CA ARG A 167 27.10 24.90 17.91
C ARG A 167 26.24 26.16 17.86
N ILE A 168 24.97 26.03 17.47
CA ILE A 168 23.97 27.06 17.73
C ILE A 168 23.69 26.96 19.23
N ALA A 169 24.11 28.01 19.93
CA ALA A 169 23.83 28.22 21.32
C ALA A 169 22.31 28.22 21.56
N ASN A 170 21.92 27.48 22.60
CA ASN A 170 20.71 27.64 23.42
C ASN A 170 19.47 28.27 22.76
N VAL A 171 18.56 27.41 22.31
CA VAL A 171 17.12 27.64 22.45
C VAL A 171 16.59 26.47 23.29
N GLY A 172 15.98 26.79 24.43
CA GLY A 172 15.71 25.91 25.57
C GLY A 172 14.70 24.78 25.32
N THR A 173 15.09 23.80 24.52
CA THR A 173 14.44 22.49 24.51
C THR A 173 15.17 21.57 25.49
N PRO A 174 14.46 20.82 26.36
CA PRO A 174 15.12 19.86 27.24
C PRO A 174 15.86 18.84 26.36
N LYS A 175 17.19 18.89 26.40
CA LYS A 175 18.05 17.96 25.66
C LYS A 175 17.92 16.58 26.28
N ARG A 176 16.94 15.81 25.83
CA ARG A 176 16.87 14.38 26.12
C ARG A 176 18.20 13.76 25.71
N SER A 177 18.79 12.97 26.59
CA SER A 177 20.06 12.32 26.27
C SER A 177 19.87 11.37 25.08
N ALA A 178 20.93 11.07 24.31
CA ALA A 178 20.81 10.11 23.20
C ALA A 178 20.26 8.74 23.67
N ARG A 179 20.62 8.34 24.90
CA ARG A 179 20.10 7.15 25.57
C ARG A 179 18.61 7.26 25.85
N GLU A 180 18.16 8.40 26.35
CA GLU A 180 16.74 8.65 26.62
C GLU A 180 15.91 8.70 25.33
N MET A 181 16.41 9.33 24.27
CA MET A 181 15.74 9.33 22.96
C MET A 181 15.62 7.92 22.39
N ALA A 182 16.66 7.10 22.54
CA ALA A 182 16.63 5.70 22.12
C ALA A 182 15.62 4.88 22.93
N ALA A 183 15.52 5.10 24.24
CA ALA A 183 14.54 4.45 25.11
C ALA A 183 13.11 4.83 24.72
N VAL A 184 12.82 6.13 24.56
CA VAL A 184 11.50 6.61 24.11
C VAL A 184 11.14 6.05 22.73
N ALA A 185 12.10 5.98 21.81
CA ALA A 185 11.86 5.36 20.51
C ALA A 185 11.51 3.88 20.65
N ALA A 186 12.25 3.12 21.47
CA ALA A 186 11.98 1.69 21.69
C ALA A 186 10.60 1.45 22.33
N GLU A 187 10.21 2.27 23.32
CA GLU A 187 8.88 2.22 23.93
C GLU A 187 7.76 2.47 22.92
N LYS A 188 7.94 3.47 22.03
CA LYS A 188 6.99 3.72 20.94
C LYS A 188 6.85 2.51 20.01
N ARG A 189 7.98 1.91 19.59
CA ARG A 189 7.95 0.69 18.76
C ARG A 189 7.20 -0.45 19.43
N ALA A 190 7.41 -0.64 20.73
CA ALA A 190 6.74 -1.66 21.52
C ALA A 190 5.22 -1.37 21.65
N ALA A 191 4.83 -0.11 21.79
CA ALA A 191 3.43 0.30 21.79
C ALA A 191 2.77 0.08 20.42
N ASP A 192 3.43 0.48 19.33
CA ASP A 192 2.95 0.28 17.96
C ASP A 192 2.74 -1.21 17.67
N ASN A 193 3.61 -2.09 18.19
CA ASN A 193 3.47 -3.56 18.07
C ASN A 193 2.23 -4.12 18.79
N LYS A 194 1.64 -3.37 19.73
CA LYS A 194 0.37 -3.72 20.37
C LYS A 194 -0.82 -3.14 19.62
N ILE A 195 -0.67 -1.94 19.06
CA ILE A 195 -1.73 -1.25 18.33
C ILE A 195 -1.99 -1.93 16.98
N CYS A 196 -0.94 -2.33 16.27
CA CYS A 196 -1.06 -3.14 15.06
C CYS A 196 -1.11 -4.63 15.45
N ARG A 197 -2.32 -5.16 15.62
CA ARG A 197 -2.51 -6.57 15.97
C ARG A 197 -2.20 -7.47 14.78
N VAL A 198 -1.24 -8.39 14.96
CA VAL A 198 -0.91 -9.44 14.00
C VAL A 198 -2.05 -10.45 13.88
N ALA A 199 -2.48 -10.68 12.64
CA ALA A 199 -3.23 -11.78 11.97
C ALA A 199 -4.10 -12.81 12.75
N SER A 200 -3.82 -13.14 14.01
CA SER A 200 -4.50 -14.20 14.77
C SER A 200 -5.97 -13.92 15.13
N GLU A 201 -6.42 -12.67 15.03
CA GLU A 201 -7.82 -12.26 15.29
C GLU A 201 -8.55 -11.77 14.01
N THR A 202 -8.11 -12.23 12.83
CA THR A 202 -8.68 -11.85 11.53
C THR A 202 -10.19 -12.09 11.40
N ALA A 203 -10.75 -13.05 12.16
CA ALA A 203 -12.16 -13.41 12.09
C ALA A 203 -13.12 -12.35 12.68
N GLN A 204 -12.66 -11.44 13.55
CA GLN A 204 -13.56 -10.49 14.23
C GLN A 204 -13.67 -9.13 13.51
N PHE A 205 -12.74 -8.82 12.60
CA PHE A 205 -12.63 -7.49 11.98
C PHE A 205 -12.69 -7.52 10.45
N ALA A 206 -12.73 -8.72 9.85
CA ALA A 206 -13.03 -8.84 8.43
C ALA A 206 -14.49 -8.40 8.20
N PRO A 207 -14.74 -7.43 7.30
CA PRO A 207 -16.11 -7.15 6.88
C PRO A 207 -16.74 -8.44 6.34
N LEU A 208 -18.01 -8.69 6.68
CA LEU A 208 -18.76 -9.81 6.11
C LEU A 208 -18.72 -9.68 4.58
N GLN A 209 -18.49 -10.80 3.91
CA GLN A 209 -18.21 -10.85 2.47
C GLN A 209 -19.35 -10.27 1.62
N GLU A 210 -20.54 -10.11 2.20
CA GLU A 210 -21.76 -9.56 1.60
C GLU A 210 -21.75 -8.02 1.49
N ASP A 211 -20.85 -7.31 2.20
CA ASP A 211 -20.79 -5.83 2.21
C ASP A 211 -19.73 -5.23 1.25
N LEU A 212 -19.06 -6.05 0.44
CA LEU A 212 -17.96 -5.61 -0.43
C LEU A 212 -18.37 -5.67 -1.91
N VAL A 213 -18.26 -4.57 -2.65
CA VAL A 213 -18.11 -4.66 -4.11
C VAL A 213 -16.66 -4.98 -4.38
N ILE A 214 -16.42 -6.17 -4.90
CA ILE A 214 -15.12 -6.56 -5.42
C ILE A 214 -15.11 -6.10 -6.88
N GLU A 215 -14.44 -4.99 -7.17
CA GLU A 215 -13.98 -4.77 -8.53
C GLU A 215 -12.80 -5.71 -8.74
N ILE A 216 -13.09 -6.87 -9.32
CA ILE A 216 -12.05 -7.72 -9.90
C ILE A 216 -11.53 -6.93 -11.08
N LEU A 217 -10.29 -6.49 -10.98
CA LEU A 217 -9.64 -5.85 -12.10
C LEU A 217 -9.21 -6.98 -13.03
N GLU A 218 -10.13 -7.51 -13.82
CA GLU A 218 -9.80 -8.56 -14.79
C GLU A 218 -8.86 -8.00 -15.86
N ASP A 219 -7.94 -8.84 -16.32
CA ASP A 219 -7.10 -8.54 -17.47
C ASP A 219 -7.93 -8.75 -18.73
N ASP A 220 -8.19 -7.68 -19.50
CA ASP A 220 -8.81 -7.73 -20.83
C ASP A 220 -7.90 -8.41 -21.87
N TYR A 221 -7.45 -9.64 -21.60
CA TYR A 221 -6.71 -10.50 -22.53
C TYR A 221 -7.46 -11.83 -22.74
N ASN A 222 -8.63 -11.74 -23.38
CA ASN A 222 -9.08 -12.61 -24.49
C ASN A 222 -10.58 -12.45 -24.73
N ILE A 223 -10.99 -11.41 -25.47
CA ILE A 223 -12.23 -11.51 -26.24
C ILE A 223 -11.85 -12.09 -27.61
N ARG A 224 -11.73 -13.42 -27.65
CA ARG A 224 -11.98 -14.13 -28.90
C ARG A 224 -13.49 -14.13 -29.11
N ASN A 225 -13.87 -13.41 -30.15
CA ASN A 225 -15.17 -13.38 -30.78
C ASN A 225 -15.87 -14.75 -30.70
N ASP A 226 -16.93 -14.86 -29.92
CA ASP A 226 -18.06 -15.68 -30.37
C ASP A 226 -19.39 -15.09 -29.91
N LYS A 227 -20.28 -14.93 -30.87
CA LYS A 227 -21.63 -14.43 -30.68
C LYS A 227 -22.52 -15.62 -30.34
N SER A 228 -23.04 -15.67 -29.12
CA SER A 228 -24.33 -16.32 -28.91
C SER A 228 -25.12 -15.64 -27.81
N SER A 229 -26.16 -14.95 -28.25
CA SER A 229 -27.35 -14.58 -27.49
C SER A 229 -27.85 -15.72 -26.59
N SER A 230 -28.19 -15.41 -25.34
CA SER A 230 -29.43 -15.94 -24.73
C SER A 230 -29.76 -15.25 -23.41
N THR A 231 -30.82 -14.46 -23.47
CA THR A 231 -31.72 -14.07 -22.38
C THR A 231 -32.37 -15.32 -21.77
N ARG A 232 -32.52 -15.38 -20.42
CA ARG A 232 -33.60 -16.02 -19.59
C ARG A 232 -33.00 -16.54 -18.27
N HIS A 233 -33.41 -15.99 -17.13
CA HIS A 233 -34.54 -16.39 -16.26
C HIS A 233 -34.23 -17.52 -15.26
N SER A 234 -34.65 -17.24 -14.02
CA SER A 234 -34.59 -18.02 -12.78
C SER A 234 -34.83 -19.52 -12.89
N THR A 235 -34.14 -20.31 -12.07
CA THR A 235 -34.78 -21.30 -11.18
C THR A 235 -33.89 -21.61 -9.98
N SER A 236 -34.53 -21.74 -8.82
CA SER A 236 -33.97 -22.16 -7.54
C SER A 236 -33.70 -23.66 -7.53
N GLU A 237 -32.48 -24.09 -7.25
CA GLU A 237 -32.17 -25.50 -7.01
C GLU A 237 -32.24 -25.82 -5.51
N LYS A 238 -33.10 -26.79 -5.18
CA LYS A 238 -33.27 -27.40 -3.86
C LYS A 238 -32.00 -28.16 -3.48
N VAL A 239 -31.53 -27.94 -2.25
CA VAL A 239 -30.52 -28.79 -1.61
C VAL A 239 -31.23 -29.96 -0.93
N GLU A 240 -31.01 -31.18 -1.43
CA GLU A 240 -31.44 -32.41 -0.75
C GLU A 240 -30.40 -32.81 0.30
N ILE A 241 -30.84 -32.95 1.55
CA ILE A 241 -30.05 -33.43 2.69
C ILE A 241 -30.23 -34.95 2.75
N ILE A 242 -29.15 -35.70 2.64
CA ILE A 242 -29.14 -37.16 2.81
C ILE A 242 -28.74 -37.43 4.26
N ASP A 243 -29.68 -37.95 5.05
CA ASP A 243 -29.45 -38.42 6.41
C ASP A 243 -28.82 -39.82 6.36
N LEU A 244 -27.65 -39.99 6.96
CA LEU A 244 -27.03 -41.29 7.18
C LEU A 244 -27.16 -41.59 8.68
N THR A 245 -28.01 -42.59 8.96
CA THR A 245 -28.20 -43.30 10.24
C THR A 245 -26.94 -43.42 11.10
#